data_AF-A0A829D9U7-F1
#
_entry.id   AF-A0A829D9U7-F1
#
_cell.length_a   1.000
_cell.length_b   1.000
_cell.length_c   1.000
_cell.angle_alpha   90.00
_cell.angle_beta   90.00
_cell.angle_gamma   90.00
#
_symmetry.space_group_name_H-M   'P 1'
#
loop_
_entity.id
_entity.type
_entity.pdbx_description
1 polymer ?
#
loop_
_entity_poly.entity_id
_entity_poly.type
_entity_poly.pdbx_seq_one_letter_code
_entity_poly.pdbx_strand_id
1 'polypeptide(L)' 'MKKYSDLSMDLADASLMCIAERQGIERIISIDSDFSIYKTLKGKFLQNLLKI' A
#
# COMPACT_ATOMS: atom_id res chain seq x y z
N MET A 1 -2.28 -5.75 -13.65
CA MET A 1 -1.34 -5.30 -12.61
C MET A 1 -0.03 -6.07 -12.79
N LYS A 2 1.06 -5.43 -13.24
CA LYS A 2 2.42 -6.03 -13.28
C LYS A 2 3.32 -5.52 -12.15
N LYS A 3 2.93 -4.42 -11.51
CA LYS A 3 3.67 -3.83 -10.39
C LYS A 3 3.50 -4.76 -9.18
N TYR A 4 4.60 -5.19 -8.58
CA TYR A 4 4.65 -6.17 -7.48
C TYR A 4 4.35 -7.63 -7.86
N SER A 5 4.42 -8.02 -9.14
CA SER A 5 4.24 -9.42 -9.55
C SER A 5 5.28 -10.37 -8.95
N ASP A 6 6.46 -9.85 -8.62
CA ASP A 6 7.58 -10.59 -8.05
C ASP A 6 7.56 -10.57 -6.50
N LEU A 7 6.57 -9.89 -5.91
CA LEU A 7 6.36 -9.78 -4.47
C LEU A 7 5.11 -10.57 -4.08
N SER A 8 5.13 -11.24 -2.92
CA SER A 8 3.96 -11.90 -2.35
C SER A 8 2.97 -10.88 -1.78
N MET A 9 2.32 -10.10 -2.65
CA MET A 9 1.23 -9.20 -2.26
C MET A 9 -0.04 -10.02 -2.00
N ASP A 10 -0.66 -9.83 -0.84
CA ASP A 10 -1.95 -10.46 -0.53
C ASP A 10 -3.14 -9.60 -1.00
N LEU A 11 -4.36 -10.13 -0.82
CA LEU A 11 -5.57 -9.42 -1.22
C LEU A 11 -5.81 -8.15 -0.38
N ALA A 12 -5.39 -8.11 0.88
CA ALA A 12 -5.58 -6.97 1.76
C ALA A 12 -4.71 -5.79 1.31
N ASP A 13 -3.44 -6.06 1.03
CA ASP A 13 -2.47 -5.11 0.48
C ASP A 13 -2.96 -4.52 -0.83
N ALA A 14 -3.38 -5.38 -1.76
CA ALA A 14 -3.88 -4.97 -3.07
C ALA A 14 -5.13 -4.09 -2.96
N SER A 15 -6.03 -4.42 -2.03
CA SER A 15 -7.26 -3.66 -1.79
C SER A 15 -6.96 -2.27 -1.24
N LEU A 16 -6.06 -2.17 -0.28
CA LEU A 16 -5.61 -0.88 0.29
C LEU A 16 -4.90 -0.03 -0.76
N MET A 17 -3.98 -0.62 -1.54
CA MET A 17 -3.29 0.09 -2.62
C MET A 17 -4.26 0.59 -3.70
N CYS A 18 -5.28 -0.20 -4.05
CA CYS A 18 -6.31 0.20 -5.02
C CYS A 18 -7.11 1.42 -4.54
N ILE A 19 -7.59 1.40 -3.28
CA ILE A 19 -8.34 2.52 -2.71
C ILE A 19 -7.44 3.75 -2.54
N ALA A 20 -6.21 3.55 -2.08
CA ALA A 20 -5.21 4.61 -1.91
C ALA A 20 -4.94 5.36 -3.22
N GLU A 21 -4.75 4.62 -4.32
CA GLU A 21 -4.56 5.21 -5.64
C GLU A 21 -5.79 5.98 -6.10
N ARG A 22 -6.98 5.38 -5.99
CA ARG A 22 -8.23 5.98 -6.49
C ARG A 22 -8.63 7.24 -5.72
N GLN A 23 -8.39 7.26 -4.41
CA GLN A 23 -8.81 8.34 -3.51
C GLN A 23 -7.70 9.34 -3.20
N GLY A 24 -6.46 9.09 -3.64
CA GLY A 24 -5.30 9.93 -3.28
C GLY A 24 -4.95 9.86 -1.79
N ILE A 25 -5.18 8.70 -1.16
CA ILE A 25 -4.86 8.47 0.26
C ILE A 25 -3.45 7.92 0.36
N GLU A 26 -2.63 8.54 1.20
CA GLU A 26 -1.22 8.14 1.41
C GLU A 26 -0.97 7.60 2.81
N ARG A 27 -1.92 7.81 3.73
CA ARG A 27 -1.82 7.40 5.13
C ARG A 27 -2.88 6.36 5.43
N ILE A 28 -2.46 5.21 5.91
CA ILE A 28 -3.32 4.09 6.27
C ILE A 28 -3.03 3.65 7.71
N ILE A 29 -3.87 2.77 8.23
CA ILE A 29 -3.65 2.07 9.49
C ILE A 29 -3.76 0.58 9.16
N SER A 30 -2.69 -0.16 9.42
CA SER A 30 -2.68 -1.62 9.35
C SER A 30 -1.88 -2.18 10.52
N ILE A 31 -2.23 -3.38 10.99
CA ILE A 31 -1.40 -4.11 11.96
C ILE A 31 -0.15 -4.68 11.28
N ASP A 32 -0.20 -4.88 9.96
CA ASP A 32 0.93 -5.30 9.16
C ASP A 32 1.88 -4.11 8.90
N SER A 33 3.16 -4.32 9.21
CA SER A 33 4.23 -3.32 9.10
C SER A 33 4.72 -3.11 7.67
N ASP A 34 4.45 -4.02 6.75
CA ASP A 34 5.17 -4.11 5.48
C ASP A 34 4.58 -3.25 4.35
N PHE A 35 3.89 -2.17 4.70
CA PHE A 35 3.28 -1.25 3.72
C PHE A 35 4.23 -0.21 3.12
N SER A 36 5.44 -0.06 3.70
CA SER A 36 6.41 0.95 3.31
C SER A 36 7.02 0.76 1.90
N ILE A 37 6.79 -0.39 1.27
CA ILE A 37 7.25 -0.72 -0.09
C ILE A 37 6.24 -0.36 -1.18
N TYR A 38 4.98 -0.14 -0.78
CA TYR A 38 3.90 0.14 -1.71
C TYR A 38 3.87 1.62 -2.09
N LYS A 39 3.78 1.87 -3.40
CA LYS A 39 3.80 3.20 -4.00
C LYS A 39 2.61 3.37 -4.93
N THR A 40 1.97 4.52 -4.82
CA THR A 40 1.02 5.03 -5.82
C THR A 40 1.69 5.17 -7.20
N LEU A 41 0.90 5.33 -8.25
CA LEU A 41 1.41 5.62 -9.60
C LEU A 41 2.14 6.95 -9.67
N LYS A 42 1.79 7.89 -8.77
CA LYS A 42 2.48 9.17 -8.58
C LYS A 42 3.78 9.06 -7.78
N GLY A 43 4.19 7.85 -7.41
CA GLY A 43 5.46 7.57 -6.73
C GLY A 43 5.45 7.82 -5.22
N LYS A 44 4.29 8.14 -4.63
CA LYS A 44 4.16 8.35 -3.19
C LYS A 44 3.96 7.04 -2.44
N PHE A 45 4.65 6.89 -1.33
CA PHE A 45 4.57 5.71 -0.46
C PHE A 45 3.29 5.69 0.39
N LEU A 46 2.80 4.48 0.64
CA LEU A 46 1.83 4.25 1.70
C LEU A 46 2.52 4.31 3.07
N GLN A 47 2.06 5.22 3.91
CA GLN A 47 2.56 5.41 5.27
C GLN A 47 1.60 4.72 6.24
N ASN A 48 2.05 3.64 6.86
CA ASN A 48 1.34 3.06 7.99
C ASN A 48 1.55 3.95 9.23
N LEU A 49 0.45 4.47 9.78
CA LEU A 49 0.48 5.33 10.97
C LEU A 49 0.58 4.54 12.27
N LEU A 50 0.30 3.24 12.22
CA LEU A 50 0.43 2.36 13.36
C LEU A 50 1.92 2.04 13.56
N LYS A 51 2.49 2.52 14.66
CA LYS A 51 3.86 2.18 15.10
C LYS A 51 3.73 1.15 16.22
N ILE A 52 3.87 -0.12 15.87
CA ILE A 52 3.96 -1.24 16.82
C ILE A 52 5.41 -1.70 16.87
#